data_AF-A0A7V1LFQ4-F1
#
_entry.id   AF-A0A7V1LFQ4-F1
#
_cell.length_a   1.000
_cell.length_b   1.000
_cell.length_c   1.000
_cell.angle_alpha   90.00
_cell.angle_beta   90.00
_cell.angle_gamma   90.00
#
_symmetry.space_group_name_H-M   'P 1'
#
loop_
_entity.id
_entity.type
_entity.pdbx_description
1 polymer ?
#
loop_
_entity_poly.entity_id
_entity_poly.type
_entity_poly.pdbx_seq_one_letter_code
_entity_poly.pdbx_strand_id
1 'polypeptide(L)'
;METSDLFNVLKEQYESLQAYLGILIKHQEAIISGNIDELEKTIKNEGALSIVVENYRNKIVNVIKNLSGKYLLKLKNYRLSDFITAVKSKERYDTDKLSKMQNSLTKMGSEIIKVNNQ
;
A
#
# COMPACT_ATOMS: atom_id res chain seq x y z
N MET A 1 7.80 14.90 13.52
CA MET A 1 6.46 14.50 14.01
C MET A 1 5.37 14.57 12.93
N GLU A 2 5.67 14.91 11.66
CA GLU A 2 4.62 15.17 10.65
C GLU A 2 4.61 14.19 9.46
N THR A 3 5.76 13.62 9.08
CA THR A 3 5.80 12.48 8.14
C THR A 3 5.32 11.17 8.78
N SER A 4 5.10 11.15 10.10
CA SER A 4 4.59 9.99 10.85
C SER A 4 3.18 9.62 10.44
N ASP A 5 2.31 10.59 10.14
CA ASP A 5 0.93 10.30 9.73
C ASP A 5 0.92 9.60 8.37
N LEU A 6 1.74 10.09 7.43
CA LEU A 6 1.93 9.43 6.14
C LEU A 6 2.54 8.04 6.32
N PHE A 7 3.55 7.90 7.18
CA PHE A 7 4.17 6.60 7.46
C PHE A 7 3.17 5.60 8.05
N ASN A 8 2.30 6.03 8.97
CA ASN A 8 1.28 5.18 9.58
C ASN A 8 0.28 4.70 8.53
N VAL A 9 -0.21 5.58 7.65
CA VAL A 9 -1.11 5.19 6.56
C VAL A 9 -0.43 4.22 5.59
N LEU A 10 0.86 4.41 5.28
CA LEU A 10 1.63 3.48 4.45
C LEU A 10 1.85 2.13 5.14
N LYS A 11 2.04 2.12 6.46
CA LYS A 11 2.16 0.89 7.27
C LYS A 11 0.85 0.11 7.27
N GLU A 12 -0.28 0.78 7.48
CA GLU A 12 -1.60 0.15 7.41
C GLU A 12 -1.88 -0.42 6.00
N GLN A 13 -1.49 0.31 4.95
CA GLN A 13 -1.57 -0.20 3.58
C GLN A 13 -0.72 -1.47 3.41
N TYR A 14 0.51 -1.48 3.93
CA TYR A 14 1.39 -2.63 3.88
C TYR A 14 0.78 -3.85 4.57
N GLU A 15 0.23 -3.68 5.79
CA GLU A 15 -0.43 -4.75 6.54
C GLU A 15 -1.67 -5.28 5.80
N SER A 16 -2.43 -4.40 5.16
CA SER A 16 -3.60 -4.79 4.34
C SER A 16 -3.19 -5.57 3.08
N LEU A 17 -2.11 -5.17 2.41
CA LEU A 17 -1.54 -5.90 1.27
C LEU A 17 -0.99 -7.27 1.70
N GLN A 18 -0.36 -7.36 2.86
CA GLN A 18 0.12 -8.63 3.41
C GLN A 18 -1.05 -9.59 3.70
N ALA A 19 -2.15 -9.08 4.27
CA ALA A 19 -3.37 -9.86 4.48
C ALA A 19 -3.98 -10.33 3.15
N TYR A 20 -4.03 -9.45 2.15
CA TYR A 20 -4.51 -9.78 0.81
C TYR A 20 -3.69 -10.89 0.16
N LEU A 21 -2.35 -10.80 0.20
CA LEU A 21 -1.45 -11.83 -0.28
C LEU A 21 -1.72 -13.19 0.41
N GLY A 22 -1.92 -13.20 1.72
CA GLY A 22 -2.25 -14.41 2.47
C GLY A 22 -3.59 -15.04 2.04
N ILE A 23 -4.58 -14.24 1.65
CA ILE A 23 -5.84 -14.75 1.10
C ILE A 23 -5.65 -15.32 -0.30
N LEU A 24 -4.88 -14.67 -1.18
CA LEU A 24 -4.58 -15.19 -2.52
C LEU A 24 -3.87 -16.56 -2.47
N ILE A 25 -2.91 -16.73 -1.55
CA ILE A 25 -2.22 -18.01 -1.37
C ILE A 25 -3.23 -19.09 -0.92
N LYS A 26 -4.07 -18.80 0.08
CA LYS A 26 -5.12 -19.75 0.52
C LYS A 26 -6.13 -20.07 -0.58
N HIS A 27 -6.44 -19.09 -1.42
CA HIS A 27 -7.31 -19.28 -2.57
C HIS A 27 -6.70 -20.30 -3.55
N GLN A 28 -5.42 -20.17 -3.88
CA GLN A 28 -4.70 -21.14 -4.72
C GLN A 28 -4.63 -22.52 -4.06
N GLU A 29 -4.34 -22.61 -2.77
CA GLU A 29 -4.35 -23.88 -2.03
C GLU A 29 -5.73 -24.56 -2.06
N ALA A 30 -6.81 -23.79 -1.94
CA ALA A 30 -8.18 -24.29 -2.04
C ALA A 30 -8.50 -24.81 -3.45
N ILE A 31 -8.04 -24.12 -4.51
CA ILE A 31 -8.15 -24.60 -5.89
C ILE A 31 -7.42 -25.94 -6.06
N ILE A 32 -6.15 -26.02 -5.64
CA ILE A 32 -5.32 -27.21 -5.79
C ILE A 32 -5.91 -28.42 -5.03
N SER A 33 -6.44 -28.18 -3.84
CA SER A 33 -7.03 -29.22 -3.00
C SER A 33 -8.48 -29.58 -3.37
N GLY A 34 -9.13 -28.81 -4.26
CA GLY A 34 -10.54 -28.98 -4.60
C GLY A 34 -11.49 -28.66 -3.45
N ASN A 35 -11.06 -27.85 -2.47
CA ASN A 35 -11.86 -27.49 -1.31
C ASN A 35 -12.81 -26.33 -1.62
N ILE A 36 -14.05 -26.67 -2.02
CA ILE A 36 -15.07 -25.70 -2.45
C ILE A 36 -15.46 -24.73 -1.32
N ASP A 37 -15.60 -25.21 -0.08
CA ASP A 37 -16.00 -24.35 1.05
C ASP A 37 -14.93 -23.28 1.36
N GLU A 38 -13.65 -23.65 1.33
CA GLU A 38 -12.56 -22.69 1.51
C GLU A 38 -12.41 -21.76 0.29
N LEU A 39 -12.77 -22.24 -0.92
CA LEU A 39 -12.79 -21.41 -2.13
C LEU A 39 -13.83 -20.28 -2.03
N GLU A 40 -15.06 -20.59 -1.60
CA GLU A 40 -16.11 -19.57 -1.42
C GLU A 40 -15.71 -18.52 -0.38
N LYS A 41 -15.11 -18.97 0.72
CA LYS A 41 -14.63 -18.10 1.79
C LYS A 41 -13.49 -17.19 1.34
N THR A 42 -12.54 -17.71 0.56
CA THR A 42 -11.41 -16.93 0.06
C THR A 42 -11.85 -15.88 -0.96
N ILE A 43 -12.78 -16.20 -1.88
CA ILE A 43 -13.35 -15.24 -2.84
C ILE A 43 -14.01 -14.05 -2.11
N LYS A 44 -14.83 -14.33 -1.09
CA LYS A 44 -15.49 -13.28 -0.30
C LYS A 44 -14.49 -12.37 0.41
N ASN A 45 -13.47 -12.97 1.02
CA ASN A 45 -12.42 -12.23 1.74
C ASN A 45 -11.56 -11.40 0.79
N GLU A 46 -11.24 -11.94 -0.39
CA GLU A 46 -10.49 -11.24 -1.43
C GLU A 46 -11.21 -9.98 -1.90
N GLY A 47 -12.50 -10.10 -2.23
CA GLY A 47 -13.32 -8.96 -2.66
C GLY A 47 -13.38 -7.84 -1.60
N ALA A 48 -13.54 -8.21 -0.32
CA ALA A 48 -13.54 -7.23 0.77
C ALA A 48 -12.19 -6.52 0.93
N LEU A 49 -11.08 -7.26 0.86
CA LEU A 49 -9.73 -6.70 1.00
C LEU A 49 -9.30 -5.85 -0.21
N SER A 50 -9.72 -6.22 -1.43
CA SER A 50 -9.45 -5.44 -2.64
C SER A 50 -9.99 -4.00 -2.50
N ILE A 51 -11.23 -3.86 -2.01
CA ILE A 51 -11.84 -2.54 -1.74
C ILE A 51 -11.03 -1.75 -0.71
N VAL A 52 -10.53 -2.40 0.35
CA VAL A 52 -9.70 -1.76 1.37
C VAL A 52 -8.39 -1.24 0.75
N VAL A 53 -7.72 -2.06 -0.07
CA VAL A 53 -6.47 -1.70 -0.77
C VAL A 53 -6.69 -0.51 -1.72
N GLU A 54 -7.77 -0.51 -2.50
CA GLU A 54 -8.11 0.62 -3.38
C GLU A 54 -8.34 1.91 -2.59
N ASN A 55 -9.00 1.82 -1.43
CA ASN A 55 -9.24 2.97 -0.57
C ASN A 55 -7.96 3.59 0.01
N TYR A 56 -6.91 2.79 0.25
CA TYR A 56 -5.63 3.32 0.72
C TYR A 56 -4.96 4.25 -0.29
N ARG A 57 -5.15 4.03 -1.61
CA ARG A 57 -4.66 4.96 -2.63
C ARG A 57 -5.20 6.37 -2.40
N ASN A 58 -6.51 6.49 -2.18
CA ASN A 58 -7.16 7.78 -1.94
C ASN A 58 -6.73 8.41 -0.61
N LYS A 59 -6.63 7.61 0.46
CA LYS A 59 -6.12 8.07 1.76
C LYS A 59 -4.71 8.67 1.63
N ILE A 60 -3.79 7.96 0.96
CA ILE A 60 -2.41 8.41 0.76
C ILE A 60 -2.35 9.71 -0.04
N VAL A 61 -3.10 9.81 -1.14
CA VAL A 61 -3.18 11.05 -1.94
C VAL A 61 -3.66 12.22 -1.09
N ASN A 62 -4.67 12.02 -0.25
CA ASN A 62 -5.19 13.07 0.62
C ASN A 62 -4.17 13.51 1.69
N VAL A 63 -3.47 12.56 2.32
CA VAL A 63 -2.41 12.90 3.28
C VAL A 63 -1.26 13.65 2.60
N ILE A 64 -0.82 13.21 1.42
CA ILE A 64 0.23 13.88 0.64
C ILE A 64 -0.22 15.29 0.23
N LYS A 65 -1.47 15.48 -0.20
CA LYS A 65 -2.03 16.81 -0.51
C LYS A 65 -1.92 17.76 0.68
N ASN A 66 -2.37 17.30 1.85
CA ASN A 66 -2.34 18.09 3.08
C ASN A 66 -0.90 18.44 3.50
N LEU A 67 0.01 17.47 3.48
CA LEU A 67 1.42 17.70 3.80
C LEU A 67 2.12 18.62 2.79
N SER A 68 1.80 18.48 1.51
CA SER A 68 2.35 19.35 0.46
C SER A 68 1.93 20.80 0.65
N GLY A 69 0.68 21.05 1.04
CA GLY A 69 0.19 22.38 1.40
C GLY A 69 0.97 22.96 2.59
N LYS A 70 1.13 22.18 3.66
CA LYS A 70 1.91 22.59 4.85
C LYS A 70 3.37 22.91 4.54
N TYR A 71 3.99 22.13 3.65
CA TYR A 71 5.39 22.29 3.27
C TYR A 71 5.63 23.25 2.10
N LEU A 72 4.55 23.87 1.60
CA LEU A 72 4.57 24.75 0.43
C LEU A 72 5.28 24.07 -0.76
N LEU A 73 4.94 22.78 -0.99
CA LEU A 73 5.43 21.97 -2.09
C LEU A 73 4.42 22.02 -3.24
N LYS A 74 4.93 22.30 -4.45
CA LYS A 74 4.11 22.29 -5.67
C LYS A 74 4.20 20.91 -6.32
N LEU A 75 3.32 19.99 -5.91
CA LEU A 75 3.17 18.68 -6.54
C LEU A 75 2.00 18.67 -7.50
N LYS A 76 2.18 18.12 -8.71
CA LYS A 76 1.10 18.00 -9.71
C LYS A 76 0.20 16.78 -9.46
N ASN A 77 0.82 15.63 -9.16
CA ASN A 77 0.13 14.34 -9.13
C ASN A 77 0.02 13.71 -7.74
N TYR A 78 0.56 14.38 -6.71
CA TYR A 78 0.57 13.90 -5.31
C TYR A 78 1.04 12.44 -5.16
N ARG A 79 1.98 12.01 -5.99
CA ARG A 79 2.59 10.69 -5.89
C ARG A 79 3.55 10.67 -4.70
N LEU A 80 3.63 9.51 -4.04
CA LEU A 80 4.53 9.31 -2.89
C LEU A 80 5.99 9.57 -3.25
N SER A 81 6.45 9.10 -4.41
CA SER A 81 7.81 9.33 -4.92
C SER A 81 8.13 10.83 -5.09
N ASP A 82 7.18 11.57 -5.67
CA ASP A 82 7.34 12.99 -5.96
C ASP A 82 7.37 13.78 -4.65
N PHE A 83 6.53 13.38 -3.69
CA PHE A 83 6.53 13.94 -2.34
C PHE A 83 7.85 13.70 -1.61
N ILE A 84 8.32 12.45 -1.54
CA ILE A 84 9.59 12.10 -0.88
C ILE A 84 10.74 12.90 -1.49
N THR A 85 10.80 12.99 -2.82
CA THR A 85 11.84 13.74 -3.53
C THR A 85 11.80 15.22 -3.18
N ALA A 86 10.60 15.83 -3.20
CA ALA A 86 10.42 17.26 -2.91
C ALA A 86 10.66 17.62 -1.45
N VAL A 87 10.39 16.70 -0.52
CA VAL A 87 10.70 16.88 0.91
C VAL A 87 12.20 16.77 1.14
N LYS A 88 12.86 15.77 0.52
CA LYS A 88 14.30 15.55 0.63
C LYS A 88 15.11 16.74 0.11
N SER A 89 14.68 17.35 -1.01
CA SER A 89 15.38 18.52 -1.59
C SER A 89 15.30 19.80 -0.75
N LYS A 90 14.40 19.87 0.23
CA LYS A 90 14.33 20.99 1.19
C LYS A 90 15.23 20.80 2.41
N GLU A 91 15.99 19.69 2.52
CA GLU A 91 16.94 19.33 3.60
C GLU A 91 16.42 19.45 5.05
N ARG A 92 15.11 19.66 5.23
CA ARG A 92 14.50 19.93 6.53
C ARG A 92 13.88 18.71 7.21
N TYR A 93 13.77 17.58 6.50
CA TYR A 93 13.00 16.44 6.97
C TYR A 93 13.65 15.11 6.56
N ASP A 94 13.84 14.23 7.55
CA ASP A 94 14.27 12.85 7.33
C ASP A 94 13.16 12.07 6.60
N THR A 95 13.51 11.54 5.42
CA THR A 95 12.62 10.76 4.55
C THR A 95 13.04 9.30 4.41
N ASP A 96 14.05 8.85 5.16
CA ASP A 96 14.59 7.49 5.02
C ASP A 96 13.55 6.43 5.35
N LYS A 97 12.76 6.65 6.40
CA LYS A 97 11.67 5.74 6.78
C LYS A 97 10.60 5.64 5.68
N LEU A 98 10.23 6.76 5.08
CA LEU A 98 9.26 6.78 3.97
C LEU A 98 9.81 6.09 2.73
N SER A 99 11.08 6.31 2.41
CA SER A 99 11.77 5.68 1.27
C SER A 99 11.86 4.15 1.46
N LYS A 100 12.22 3.70 2.67
CA LYS A 100 12.23 2.27 3.01
C LYS A 100 10.83 1.67 2.90
N MET A 101 9.81 2.34 3.42
CA MET A 101 8.43 1.86 3.34
C MET A 101 7.92 1.82 1.89
N GLN A 102 8.25 2.82 1.06
CA GLN A 102 7.93 2.81 -0.36
C GLN A 102 8.53 1.56 -1.04
N ASN A 103 9.79 1.24 -0.76
CA ASN A 103 10.43 0.04 -1.30
C ASN A 103 9.74 -1.25 -0.82
N SER A 104 9.35 -1.33 0.45
CA SER A 104 8.60 -2.47 0.98
C SER A 104 7.25 -2.65 0.28
N LEU A 105 6.51 -1.55 0.05
CA LEU A 105 5.24 -1.58 -0.68
C LEU A 105 5.43 -2.00 -2.14
N THR A 106 6.49 -1.54 -2.82
CA THR A 106 6.81 -1.97 -4.19
C THR A 106 7.12 -3.48 -4.25
N LYS A 107 7.89 -4.00 -3.29
CA LYS A 107 8.17 -5.44 -3.19
C LYS A 107 6.89 -6.25 -2.95
N MET A 108 6.08 -5.84 -1.98
CA MET A 108 4.79 -6.48 -1.67
C MET A 108 3.85 -6.48 -2.88
N GLY A 109 3.74 -5.37 -3.60
CA GLY A 109 2.96 -5.32 -4.84
C GLY A 109 3.48 -6.29 -5.91
N SER A 110 4.80 -6.44 -6.02
CA SER A 110 5.41 -7.40 -6.96
C SER A 110 5.12 -8.85 -6.57
N GLU A 111 5.13 -9.16 -5.27
CA GLU A 111 4.77 -10.49 -4.74
C GLU A 111 3.30 -10.82 -5.02
N ILE A 112 2.38 -9.88 -4.79
CA ILE A 112 0.96 -10.04 -5.11
C ILE A 112 0.75 -10.30 -6.60
N ILE A 113 1.39 -9.52 -7.48
CA ILE A 113 1.30 -9.72 -8.94
C ILE A 113 1.81 -11.11 -9.33
N LYS A 114 2.93 -11.55 -8.72
CA LYS A 114 3.49 -12.87 -8.98
C LYS A 114 2.52 -13.98 -8.60
N VAL A 115 1.93 -13.93 -7.40
CA VAL A 115 0.97 -14.93 -6.93
C VAL A 115 -0.29 -14.91 -7.78
N ASN A 116 -0.85 -13.74 -8.08
CA ASN A 116 -2.10 -13.63 -8.83
C ASN A 116 -2.02 -14.09 -10.30
N ASN A 117 -0.81 -14.15 -10.87
CA ASN A 117 -0.59 -14.58 -12.26
C ASN A 117 -0.16 -16.05 -12.39
N GLN A 118 -0.18 -16.82 -11.29
CA GLN A 118 0.08 -18.27 -11.25
C GLN A 118 -1.24 -19.04 -11.22
#